data_AF-A0A521TWF6-F1
#
_entry.id   AF-A0A521TWF6-F1
#
_cell.length_a   1.000
_cell.length_b   1.000
_cell.length_c   1.000
_cell.angle_alpha   90.00
_cell.angle_beta   90.00
_cell.angle_gamma   90.00
#
_symmetry.space_group_name_H-M   'P 1'
#
loop_
_entity.id
_entity.type
_entity.pdbx_description
1 polymer ?
#
loop_
_entity_poly.entity_id
_entity_poly.type
_entity_poly.pdbx_seq_one_letter_code
_entity_poly.pdbx_strand_id
1 'polypeptide(L)'
;MQLAGDHLAIAQALLAFGRTIPVEKLFPTDVPEAASFVLSDPFAFTLAACLNRQTPAETIWAIPYELRERLGHLDPWRVRTLAIDDLAREFAQLRRKPRFVNDAPRTIAELTTIVCDEYGGDASRLWVGRRAADVRHSFLRIHGVGDGIASLIVLLIEKAFGLRFPDLDRPRMDIKPDRHAGRVLCRLGVSSSQEVRDVVAAGRVLHPYFPGELDAPLWLVGREYCHSELPRCVGCPVTAVCARVGVASQSIGLPAPSAERTSAIPTAEPPTLSVERLGGMRRSLHRLFDQLDPDSVGSRESISARLSRLRDRRRIPRDIAALMRSVIETRNTAEYETLVMLPSQSRAVRATWQAIDEWTRGEGPRLDSVE
;
A
#
# COMPACT_ATOMS: atom_id res chain seq x y z
N MET A 1 -23.70 26.98 0.75
CA MET A 1 -24.22 26.72 2.12
C MET A 1 -24.75 25.29 2.26
N GLN A 2 -25.55 24.78 1.32
CA GLN A 2 -26.09 23.40 1.33
C GLN A 2 -25.02 22.29 1.32
N LEU A 3 -24.09 22.32 0.34
CA LEU A 3 -22.96 21.36 0.26
C LEU A 3 -22.10 21.29 1.54
N ALA A 4 -21.88 22.43 2.20
CA ALA A 4 -21.13 22.47 3.46
C ALA A 4 -21.92 21.84 4.62
N GLY A 5 -23.24 21.99 4.64
CA GLY A 5 -24.13 21.31 5.58
C GLY A 5 -24.17 19.80 5.36
N ASP A 6 -24.19 19.36 4.10
CA ASP A 6 -24.20 17.94 3.74
C ASP A 6 -22.89 17.25 4.15
N HIS A 7 -21.74 17.90 3.91
CA HIS A 7 -20.43 17.39 4.34
C HIS A 7 -20.31 17.26 5.86
N LEU A 8 -20.84 18.23 6.61
CA LEU A 8 -20.83 18.18 8.07
C LEU A 8 -21.64 16.99 8.60
N ALA A 9 -22.83 16.75 8.05
CA ALA A 9 -23.67 15.62 8.44
C ALA A 9 -22.99 14.28 8.13
N ILE A 10 -22.32 14.16 6.97
CA ILE A 10 -21.54 12.98 6.60
C ILE A 10 -20.40 12.73 7.58
N ALA A 11 -19.61 13.77 7.88
CA ALA A 11 -18.50 13.65 8.83
C ALA A 11 -18.98 13.24 10.22
N GLN A 12 -20.08 13.84 10.72
CA GLN A 12 -20.67 13.48 12.00
C GLN A 12 -21.15 12.03 12.05
N ALA A 13 -21.80 11.54 11.00
CA ALA A 13 -22.26 10.15 10.92
C ALA A 13 -21.08 9.15 10.93
N LEU A 14 -20.03 9.43 10.14
CA LEU A 14 -18.82 8.61 10.12
C LEU A 14 -18.09 8.61 11.46
N LEU A 15 -17.93 9.77 12.10
CA LEU A 15 -17.28 9.89 13.40
C LEU A 15 -18.10 9.23 14.52
N ALA A 16 -19.43 9.37 14.49
CA ALA A 16 -20.32 8.70 15.44
C ALA A 16 -20.19 7.17 15.33
N PHE A 17 -20.23 6.63 14.11
CA PHE A 17 -19.97 5.20 13.88
C PHE A 17 -18.55 4.81 14.33
N GLY A 18 -17.56 5.65 14.01
CA GLY A 18 -16.17 5.50 14.40
C GLY A 18 -15.95 5.22 15.88
N ARG A 19 -16.75 5.87 16.74
CA ARG A 19 -16.69 5.71 18.21
C ARG A 19 -17.30 4.39 18.71
N THR A 20 -18.15 3.74 17.90
CA THR A 20 -18.80 2.47 18.26
C THR A 20 -18.01 1.24 17.80
N ILE A 21 -16.95 1.41 17.01
CA ILE A 21 -16.17 0.32 16.44
C ILE A 21 -15.36 -0.36 17.56
N PRO A 22 -15.60 -1.65 17.86
CA PRO A 22 -14.76 -2.42 18.76
C PRO A 22 -13.34 -2.54 18.20
N VAL A 23 -12.33 -2.51 19.07
CA VAL A 23 -10.92 -2.50 18.65
C VAL A 23 -10.57 -3.76 17.85
N GLU A 24 -11.17 -4.89 18.17
CA GLU A 24 -10.99 -6.19 17.52
C GLU A 24 -11.41 -6.15 16.04
N LYS A 25 -12.38 -5.30 15.68
CA LYS A 25 -12.81 -5.12 14.29
C LYS A 25 -11.74 -4.48 13.40
N LEU A 26 -10.75 -3.80 13.98
CA LEU A 26 -9.63 -3.20 13.24
C LEU A 26 -8.57 -4.25 12.85
N PHE A 27 -8.61 -5.43 13.49
CA PHE A 27 -7.67 -6.52 13.30
C PHE A 27 -8.39 -7.80 12.82
N PRO A 28 -9.17 -7.73 11.71
CA PRO A 28 -9.95 -8.88 11.30
C PRO A 28 -9.03 -10.03 10.93
N THR A 29 -9.47 -11.24 11.23
CA THR A 29 -8.79 -12.48 10.86
C THR A 29 -9.82 -13.61 10.90
N ASP A 30 -9.57 -14.63 10.10
CA ASP A 30 -10.32 -15.89 10.12
C ASP A 30 -9.70 -16.92 11.09
N VAL A 31 -8.63 -16.54 11.81
CA VAL A 31 -8.00 -17.34 12.88
C VAL A 31 -8.41 -16.75 14.23
N PRO A 32 -9.29 -17.42 15.01
CA PRO A 32 -9.86 -16.87 16.25
C PRO A 32 -8.81 -16.33 17.24
N GLU A 33 -7.70 -17.03 17.39
CA GLU A 33 -6.64 -16.72 18.34
C GLU A 33 -5.73 -15.57 17.85
N ALA A 34 -5.68 -15.31 16.55
CA ALA A 34 -4.72 -14.36 15.99
C ALA A 34 -5.07 -12.90 16.34
N ALA A 35 -6.37 -12.54 16.37
CA ALA A 35 -6.81 -11.19 16.76
C ALA A 35 -6.41 -10.85 18.20
N SER A 36 -6.68 -11.78 19.12
CA SER A 36 -6.28 -11.63 20.53
C SER A 36 -4.75 -11.58 20.66
N PHE A 37 -4.04 -12.43 19.92
CA PHE A 37 -2.59 -12.47 19.96
C PHE A 37 -1.96 -11.13 19.55
N VAL A 38 -2.38 -10.53 18.42
CA VAL A 38 -1.83 -9.22 17.99
C VAL A 38 -2.16 -8.08 18.95
N LEU A 39 -3.31 -8.14 19.64
CA LEU A 39 -3.65 -7.13 20.66
C LEU A 39 -2.85 -7.30 21.95
N SER A 40 -2.45 -8.54 22.28
CA SER A 40 -1.68 -8.85 23.49
C SER A 40 -0.16 -8.76 23.33
N ASP A 41 0.35 -8.81 22.09
CA ASP A 41 1.78 -8.86 21.79
C ASP A 41 2.21 -7.68 20.90
N PRO A 42 2.92 -6.68 21.46
CA PRO A 42 3.42 -5.51 20.74
C PRO A 42 4.28 -5.85 19.51
N PHE A 43 5.05 -6.94 19.56
CA PHE A 43 5.90 -7.34 18.45
C PHE A 43 5.07 -7.99 17.33
N ALA A 44 4.09 -8.82 17.69
CA ALA A 44 3.12 -9.36 16.74
C ALA A 44 2.33 -8.25 16.03
N PHE A 45 1.85 -7.24 16.78
CA PHE A 45 1.18 -6.07 16.23
C PHE A 45 2.04 -5.34 15.20
N THR A 46 3.26 -4.95 15.58
CA THR A 46 4.15 -4.18 14.69
C THR A 46 4.58 -4.98 13.48
N LEU A 47 4.83 -6.28 13.63
CA LEU A 47 5.13 -7.20 12.54
C LEU A 47 4.02 -7.21 11.50
N ALA A 48 2.76 -7.44 11.91
CA ALA A 48 1.62 -7.42 10.99
C ALA A 48 1.44 -6.05 10.35
N ALA A 49 1.53 -4.98 11.13
CA ALA A 49 1.27 -3.63 10.64
C ALA A 49 2.29 -3.19 9.58
N CYS A 50 3.58 -3.53 9.74
CA CYS A 50 4.63 -3.29 8.73
C CYS A 50 4.41 -4.09 7.44
N LEU A 51 3.74 -5.25 7.51
CA LEU A 51 3.42 -6.08 6.35
C LEU A 51 2.12 -5.66 5.63
N ASN A 52 1.38 -4.68 6.15
CA ASN A 52 0.07 -4.26 5.64
C ASN A 52 0.14 -3.50 4.31
N ARG A 53 0.50 -4.24 3.25
CA ARG A 53 0.78 -3.74 1.91
C ARG A 53 -0.10 -4.46 0.89
N GLN A 54 -1.20 -3.83 0.49
CA GLN A 54 -2.09 -4.29 -0.58
C GLN A 54 -2.50 -5.77 -0.47
N THR A 55 -2.65 -6.24 0.77
CA THR A 55 -3.02 -7.62 1.10
C THR A 55 -4.30 -7.54 1.94
N PRO A 56 -5.26 -8.48 1.81
CA PRO A 56 -6.41 -8.53 2.70
C PRO A 56 -5.97 -8.48 4.18
N ALA A 57 -6.68 -7.69 4.98
CA ALA A 57 -6.35 -7.47 6.39
C ALA A 57 -6.35 -8.81 7.17
N GLU A 58 -7.27 -9.70 6.83
CA GLU A 58 -7.43 -11.05 7.39
C GLU A 58 -6.17 -11.90 7.24
N THR A 59 -5.53 -11.78 6.08
CA THR A 59 -4.25 -12.43 5.81
C THR A 59 -3.17 -11.82 6.68
N ILE A 60 -3.07 -10.48 6.71
CA ILE A 60 -1.99 -9.77 7.39
C ILE A 60 -2.01 -9.98 8.91
N TRP A 61 -3.18 -9.83 9.53
CA TRP A 61 -3.31 -9.96 10.98
C TRP A 61 -3.18 -11.42 11.47
N ALA A 62 -3.30 -12.41 10.58
CA ALA A 62 -3.02 -13.81 10.90
C ALA A 62 -1.53 -14.19 10.84
N ILE A 63 -0.70 -13.44 10.09
CA ILE A 63 0.71 -13.78 9.86
C ILE A 63 1.51 -13.94 11.15
N PRO A 64 1.45 -13.04 12.15
CA PRO A 64 2.24 -13.20 13.37
C PRO A 64 1.91 -14.49 14.12
N TYR A 65 0.64 -14.87 14.16
CA TYR A 65 0.20 -16.10 14.80
C TYR A 65 0.73 -17.34 14.06
N GLU A 66 0.59 -17.39 12.74
CA GLU A 66 1.15 -18.49 11.95
C GLU A 66 2.67 -18.58 12.09
N LEU A 67 3.37 -17.44 12.06
CA LEU A 67 4.82 -17.41 12.21
C LEU A 67 5.23 -17.93 13.59
N ARG A 68 4.48 -17.57 14.65
CA ARG A 68 4.67 -18.10 16.00
C ARG A 68 4.49 -19.61 16.04
N GLU A 69 3.46 -20.16 15.41
CA GLU A 69 3.23 -21.61 15.35
C GLU A 69 4.40 -22.33 14.67
N ARG A 70 4.92 -21.76 13.59
CA ARG A 70 6.01 -22.36 12.81
C ARG A 70 7.35 -22.32 13.53
N LEU A 71 7.68 -21.18 14.14
CA LEU A 71 8.93 -21.00 14.89
C LEU A 71 8.86 -21.63 16.29
N GLY A 72 7.66 -21.86 16.82
CA GLY A 72 7.42 -22.22 18.22
C GLY A 72 7.55 -21.03 19.20
N HIS A 73 7.74 -19.81 18.70
CA HIS A 73 7.82 -18.56 19.46
C HIS A 73 7.65 -17.35 18.54
N LEU A 74 7.45 -16.17 19.11
CA LEU A 74 7.58 -14.89 18.39
C LEU A 74 8.35 -13.88 19.26
N ASP A 75 9.49 -14.33 19.76
CA ASP A 75 10.42 -13.52 20.56
C ASP A 75 11.40 -12.73 19.67
N PRO A 76 11.53 -11.40 19.81
CA PRO A 76 12.40 -10.58 18.97
C PRO A 76 13.87 -11.01 18.97
N TRP A 77 14.43 -11.38 20.13
CA TRP A 77 15.84 -11.77 20.23
C TRP A 77 16.12 -13.06 19.46
N ARG A 78 15.24 -14.04 19.58
CA ARG A 78 15.34 -15.30 18.84
C ARG A 78 15.10 -15.09 17.35
N VAL A 79 14.11 -14.28 16.96
CA VAL A 79 13.86 -13.94 15.55
C VAL A 79 15.08 -13.25 14.92
N ARG A 80 15.76 -12.38 15.68
CA ARG A 80 16.98 -11.70 15.23
C ARG A 80 18.11 -12.65 14.84
N THR A 81 18.19 -13.82 15.46
CA THR A 81 19.25 -14.81 15.17
C THR A 81 19.05 -15.56 13.86
N LEU A 82 17.86 -15.47 13.25
CA LEU A 82 17.56 -16.13 11.99
C LEU A 82 18.28 -15.43 10.84
N ALA A 83 18.92 -16.22 9.96
CA ALA A 83 19.40 -15.69 8.70
C ALA A 83 18.22 -15.24 7.84
N ILE A 84 18.44 -14.25 6.96
CA ILE A 84 17.37 -13.74 6.08
C ILE A 84 16.75 -14.84 5.19
N ASP A 85 17.57 -15.81 4.77
CA ASP A 85 17.12 -16.97 3.98
C ASP A 85 16.26 -17.93 4.81
N ASP A 86 16.49 -18.02 6.12
CA ASP A 86 15.68 -18.84 7.04
C ASP A 86 14.31 -18.19 7.22
N LEU A 87 14.28 -16.88 7.47
CA LEU A 87 13.04 -16.11 7.48
C LEU A 87 12.29 -16.24 6.16
N ALA A 88 12.98 -16.18 5.02
CA ALA A 88 12.37 -16.39 3.71
C ALA A 88 11.74 -17.78 3.56
N ARG A 89 12.39 -18.83 4.07
CA ARG A 89 11.83 -20.18 4.10
C ARG A 89 10.58 -20.27 4.96
N GLU A 90 10.54 -19.59 6.11
CA GLU A 90 9.33 -19.54 6.94
C GLU A 90 8.18 -18.82 6.25
N PHE A 91 8.42 -17.65 5.66
CA PHE A 91 7.42 -16.91 4.90
C PHE A 91 6.91 -17.68 3.67
N ALA A 92 7.77 -18.44 3.00
CA ALA A 92 7.39 -19.27 1.86
C ALA A 92 6.45 -20.42 2.24
N GLN A 93 6.50 -20.88 3.50
CA GLN A 93 5.70 -21.97 4.04
C GLN A 93 4.45 -21.50 4.81
N LEU A 94 4.24 -20.20 4.96
CA LEU A 94 2.99 -19.66 5.51
C LEU A 94 1.79 -20.08 4.65
N ARG A 95 0.67 -20.36 5.30
CA ARG A 95 -0.60 -20.58 4.59
C ARG A 95 -1.11 -19.26 4.04
N ARG A 96 -1.03 -18.22 4.88
CA ARG A 96 -1.41 -16.84 4.55
C ARG A 96 -0.16 -16.04 4.21
N LYS A 97 -0.05 -15.60 2.96
CA LYS A 97 1.13 -14.88 2.45
C LYS A 97 0.81 -13.41 2.20
N PRO A 98 1.68 -12.47 2.61
CA PRO A 98 1.57 -11.11 2.14
C PRO A 98 1.83 -11.06 0.64
N ARG A 99 1.21 -10.11 -0.06
CA ARG A 99 1.43 -9.89 -1.51
C ARG A 99 2.92 -9.80 -1.85
N PHE A 100 3.71 -9.19 -0.96
CA PHE A 100 5.14 -8.99 -1.09
C PHE A 100 5.93 -9.98 -0.23
N VAL A 101 5.67 -11.27 -0.44
CA VAL A 101 6.26 -12.36 0.34
C VAL A 101 7.79 -12.38 0.32
N ASN A 102 8.40 -11.99 -0.81
CA ASN A 102 9.87 -11.96 -0.92
C ASN A 102 10.50 -10.76 -0.21
N ASP A 103 9.74 -9.69 0.02
CA ASP A 103 10.21 -8.48 0.72
C ASP A 103 9.96 -8.56 2.23
N ALA A 104 9.05 -9.45 2.65
CA ALA A 104 8.66 -9.62 4.05
C ALA A 104 9.84 -10.03 4.97
N PRO A 105 10.74 -10.95 4.62
CA PRO A 105 11.90 -11.30 5.45
C PRO A 105 12.77 -10.09 5.76
N ARG A 106 13.07 -9.24 4.76
CA ARG A 106 13.82 -8.00 4.95
C ARG A 106 13.08 -7.04 5.89
N THR A 107 11.77 -6.86 5.66
CA THR A 107 10.90 -6.01 6.49
C THR A 107 10.97 -6.44 7.97
N ILE A 108 10.88 -7.75 8.23
CA ILE A 108 10.88 -8.29 9.60
C ILE A 108 12.27 -8.24 10.21
N ALA A 109 13.32 -8.53 9.45
CA ALA A 109 14.69 -8.40 9.92
C ALA A 109 15.01 -6.96 10.36
N GLU A 110 14.65 -5.96 9.55
CA GLU A 110 14.88 -4.55 9.88
C GLU A 110 14.05 -4.10 11.10
N LEU A 111 12.77 -4.48 11.18
CA LEU A 111 11.93 -4.24 12.37
C LEU A 111 12.56 -4.87 13.62
N THR A 112 12.97 -6.14 13.53
CA THR A 112 13.52 -6.89 14.67
C THR A 112 14.84 -6.29 15.14
N THR A 113 15.71 -5.88 14.21
CA THR A 113 16.95 -5.16 14.55
C THR A 113 16.66 -3.89 15.32
N ILE A 114 15.72 -3.04 14.86
CA ILE A 114 15.34 -1.81 15.56
C ILE A 114 14.83 -2.14 16.97
N VAL A 115 13.90 -3.10 17.09
CA VAL A 115 13.31 -3.51 18.39
C VAL A 115 14.39 -4.02 19.35
N CYS A 116 15.33 -4.84 18.89
CA CYS A 116 16.38 -5.39 19.73
C CYS A 116 17.44 -4.35 20.12
N ASP A 117 17.97 -3.59 19.15
CA ASP A 117 19.10 -2.69 19.35
C ASP A 117 18.73 -1.39 20.05
N GLU A 118 17.58 -0.81 19.71
CA GLU A 118 17.18 0.50 20.21
C GLU A 118 16.18 0.41 21.37
N TYR A 119 15.46 -0.72 21.45
CA TYR A 119 14.36 -0.90 22.40
C TYR A 119 14.52 -2.12 23.32
N GLY A 120 15.68 -2.78 23.29
CA GLY A 120 16.02 -3.86 24.22
C GLY A 120 15.16 -5.11 24.07
N GLY A 121 14.59 -5.34 22.89
CA GLY A 121 13.71 -6.48 22.59
C GLY A 121 12.26 -6.28 22.99
N ASP A 122 11.86 -5.11 23.48
CA ASP A 122 10.48 -4.80 23.85
C ASP A 122 9.87 -3.83 22.84
N ALA A 123 9.04 -4.37 21.94
CA ALA A 123 8.42 -3.59 20.87
C ALA A 123 7.46 -2.50 21.40
N SER A 124 6.91 -2.61 22.62
CA SER A 124 6.03 -1.56 23.16
C SER A 124 6.77 -0.24 23.37
N ARG A 125 8.09 -0.29 23.59
CA ARG A 125 8.94 0.89 23.78
C ARG A 125 9.15 1.70 22.50
N LEU A 126 8.74 1.17 21.34
CA LEU A 126 8.63 1.96 20.12
C LEU A 126 7.71 3.16 20.32
N TRP A 127 6.68 3.06 21.19
CA TRP A 127 5.69 4.11 21.38
C TRP A 127 5.42 4.54 22.82
N VAL A 128 5.64 3.69 23.82
CA VAL A 128 5.39 4.05 25.22
C VAL A 128 6.30 5.20 25.64
N GLY A 129 5.69 6.33 26.04
CA GLY A 129 6.41 7.54 26.45
C GLY A 129 7.12 8.26 25.31
N ARG A 130 6.83 7.91 24.04
CA ARG A 130 7.45 8.52 22.86
C ARG A 130 6.50 9.50 22.18
N ARG A 131 7.09 10.44 21.45
CA ARG A 131 6.39 11.39 20.60
C ARG A 131 5.89 10.73 19.33
N ALA A 132 4.72 11.12 18.82
CA ALA A 132 4.18 10.55 17.60
C ALA A 132 5.14 10.64 16.40
N ALA A 133 5.90 11.74 16.30
CA ALA A 133 6.89 11.92 15.25
C ALA A 133 8.03 10.89 15.33
N ASP A 134 8.51 10.57 16.53
CA ASP A 134 9.60 9.61 16.75
C ASP A 134 9.14 8.17 16.45
N VAL A 135 7.90 7.84 16.85
CA VAL A 135 7.25 6.56 16.52
C VAL A 135 7.20 6.40 14.99
N ARG A 136 6.65 7.40 14.31
CA ARG A 136 6.51 7.41 12.85
C ARG A 136 7.87 7.31 12.16
N HIS A 137 8.88 8.04 12.64
CA HIS A 137 10.23 8.00 12.10
C HIS A 137 10.87 6.61 12.23
N SER A 138 10.65 5.93 13.36
CA SER A 138 11.15 4.56 13.57
C SER A 138 10.57 3.59 12.54
N PHE A 139 9.27 3.68 12.25
CA PHE A 139 8.62 2.83 11.25
C PHE A 139 9.03 3.16 9.82
N LEU A 140 9.26 4.44 9.47
CA LEU A 140 9.72 4.85 8.14
C LEU A 140 11.10 4.31 7.75
N ARG A 141 11.91 3.88 8.73
CA ARG A 141 13.22 3.26 8.48
C ARG A 141 13.11 1.82 8.00
N ILE A 142 11.92 1.22 8.08
CA ILE A 142 11.69 -0.20 7.77
C ILE A 142 11.29 -0.34 6.30
N HIS A 143 11.95 -1.25 5.60
CA HIS A 143 11.71 -1.54 4.19
C HIS A 143 10.24 -1.85 3.92
N GLY A 144 9.66 -1.11 2.97
CA GLY A 144 8.27 -1.25 2.57
C GLY A 144 7.27 -0.48 3.44
N VAL A 145 7.72 0.24 4.46
CA VAL A 145 6.87 1.11 5.28
C VAL A 145 6.98 2.56 4.79
N GLY A 146 6.05 2.98 3.94
CA GLY A 146 5.90 4.36 3.50
C GLY A 146 5.08 5.23 4.47
N ASP A 147 4.96 6.53 4.15
CA ASP A 147 4.25 7.53 4.95
C ASP A 147 2.84 7.10 5.37
N GLY A 148 2.07 6.52 4.46
CA GLY A 148 0.70 6.07 4.74
C GLY A 148 0.63 4.87 5.70
N ILE A 149 1.62 3.96 5.68
CA ILE A 149 1.67 2.83 6.60
C ILE A 149 2.16 3.30 7.97
N ALA A 150 3.21 4.13 8.01
CA ALA A 150 3.70 4.70 9.27
C ALA A 150 2.62 5.52 10.00
N SER A 151 1.87 6.34 9.26
CA SER A 151 0.73 7.07 9.82
C SER A 151 -0.38 6.13 10.31
N LEU A 152 -0.76 5.11 9.54
CA LEU A 152 -1.74 4.11 9.97
C LEU A 152 -1.30 3.40 11.27
N ILE A 153 -0.03 3.03 11.38
CA ILE A 153 0.52 2.37 12.58
C ILE A 153 0.31 3.25 13.81
N VAL A 154 0.63 4.55 13.73
CA VAL A 154 0.43 5.50 14.84
C VAL A 154 -1.05 5.56 15.25
N LEU A 155 -1.98 5.62 14.29
CA LEU A 155 -3.42 5.64 14.57
C LEU A 155 -3.90 4.34 15.20
N LEU A 156 -3.42 3.19 14.70
CA LEU A 156 -3.73 1.88 15.26
C LEU A 156 -3.16 1.71 16.66
N ILE A 157 -2.00 2.29 16.98
CA ILE A 157 -1.45 2.27 18.35
C ILE A 157 -2.38 2.99 19.32
N GLU A 158 -2.87 4.19 18.98
CA GLU A 158 -3.83 4.92 19.84
C GLU A 158 -5.08 4.04 20.12
N LYS A 159 -5.59 3.34 19.09
CA LYS A 159 -6.79 2.50 19.19
C LYS A 159 -6.55 1.17 19.92
N ALA A 160 -5.49 0.44 19.56
CA ALA A 160 -5.20 -0.90 20.05
C ALA A 160 -4.77 -0.92 21.51
N PHE A 161 -3.96 0.06 21.92
CA PHE A 161 -3.33 0.06 23.24
C PHE A 161 -3.91 1.13 24.17
N GLY A 162 -5.01 1.78 23.78
CA GLY A 162 -5.69 2.78 24.62
C GLY A 162 -4.83 4.00 24.95
N LEU A 163 -3.88 4.33 24.07
CA LEU A 163 -2.94 5.44 24.25
C LEU A 163 -3.39 6.66 23.46
N ARG A 164 -2.87 7.83 23.84
CA ARG A 164 -3.08 9.06 23.09
C ARG A 164 -1.76 9.82 22.96
N PHE A 165 -1.36 10.12 21.74
CA PHE A 165 -0.23 11.00 21.48
C PHE A 165 -0.70 12.46 21.57
N PRO A 166 -0.23 13.23 22.56
CA PRO A 166 -0.64 14.63 22.71
C PRO A 166 -0.04 15.51 21.61
N ASP A 167 1.09 15.10 21.04
CA ASP A 167 1.85 15.85 20.03
C ASP A 167 1.61 15.39 18.59
N LEU A 168 0.65 14.48 18.38
CA LEU A 168 0.26 14.05 17.03
C LEU A 168 -0.31 15.24 16.24
N ASP A 169 0.32 15.57 15.12
CA ASP A 169 -0.15 16.58 14.16
C ASP A 169 -1.38 16.07 13.40
N ARG A 170 -2.52 16.04 14.08
CA ARG A 170 -3.80 15.50 13.60
C ARG A 170 -4.24 16.10 12.26
N PRO A 171 -4.11 17.41 12.00
CA PRO A 171 -4.44 17.98 10.69
C PRO A 171 -3.60 17.43 9.54
N ARG A 172 -2.39 16.93 9.79
CA ARG A 172 -1.52 16.29 8.78
C ARG A 172 -1.69 14.79 8.67
N MET A 173 -2.50 14.18 9.54
CA MET A 173 -2.82 12.75 9.45
C MET A 173 -3.94 12.57 8.45
N ASP A 174 -3.57 12.24 7.21
CA ASP A 174 -4.52 11.93 6.15
C ASP A 174 -5.17 10.56 6.33
N ILE A 175 -6.34 10.39 5.71
CA ILE A 175 -6.92 9.06 5.52
C ILE A 175 -6.02 8.21 4.63
N LYS A 176 -6.00 6.90 4.86
CA LYS A 176 -5.40 5.93 3.95
C LYS A 176 -6.30 5.74 2.72
N PRO A 177 -5.85 6.11 1.51
CA PRO A 177 -6.65 6.01 0.31
C PRO A 177 -6.65 4.56 -0.19
N ASP A 178 -7.69 3.81 0.15
CA ASP A 178 -7.92 2.46 -0.37
C ASP A 178 -9.23 2.35 -1.16
N ARG A 179 -9.47 1.16 -1.73
CA ARG A 179 -10.68 0.88 -2.52
C ARG A 179 -11.98 1.03 -1.72
N HIS A 180 -11.94 0.88 -0.40
CA HIS A 180 -13.11 0.99 0.47
C HIS A 180 -13.40 2.47 0.71
N ALA A 181 -12.42 3.23 1.18
CA ALA A 181 -12.53 4.67 1.38
C ALA A 181 -12.95 5.40 0.09
N GLY A 182 -12.28 5.11 -1.04
CA GLY A 182 -12.61 5.73 -2.32
C GLY A 182 -14.04 5.46 -2.77
N ARG A 183 -14.49 4.20 -2.72
CA ARG A 183 -15.86 3.84 -3.09
C ARG A 183 -16.91 4.46 -2.18
N VAL A 184 -16.66 4.46 -0.86
CA VAL A 184 -17.58 5.05 0.13
C VAL A 184 -17.69 6.55 -0.10
N LEU A 185 -16.57 7.27 -0.23
CA LEU A 185 -16.56 8.72 -0.44
C LEU A 185 -17.22 9.13 -1.77
N CYS A 186 -17.03 8.35 -2.84
CA CYS A 186 -17.75 8.58 -4.10
C CYS A 186 -19.26 8.39 -3.96
N ARG A 187 -19.71 7.35 -3.25
CA ARG A 187 -21.15 7.08 -3.07
C ARG A 187 -21.82 8.04 -2.08
N LEU A 188 -21.08 8.55 -1.11
CA LEU A 188 -21.51 9.63 -0.23
C LEU A 188 -21.59 10.99 -0.98
N GLY A 189 -21.06 11.08 -2.19
CA GLY A 189 -21.08 12.31 -2.99
C GLY A 189 -19.98 13.31 -2.65
N VAL A 190 -18.98 12.90 -1.86
CA VAL A 190 -17.90 13.77 -1.37
C VAL A 190 -16.74 13.82 -2.38
N SER A 191 -16.45 12.69 -3.04
CA SER A 191 -15.41 12.59 -4.07
C SER A 191 -16.00 12.30 -5.45
N SER A 192 -15.51 12.96 -6.48
CA SER A 192 -15.87 12.69 -7.87
C SER A 192 -15.13 11.49 -8.47
N SER A 193 -14.02 11.06 -7.86
CA SER A 193 -13.19 9.95 -8.34
C SER A 193 -12.64 9.10 -7.19
N GLN A 194 -12.20 7.88 -7.50
CA GLN A 194 -11.51 7.00 -6.54
C GLN A 194 -9.98 7.14 -6.62
N GLU A 195 -9.47 8.15 -7.32
CA GLU A 195 -8.04 8.43 -7.40
C GLU A 195 -7.50 8.86 -6.05
N VAL A 196 -6.29 8.41 -5.72
CA VAL A 196 -5.62 8.62 -4.42
C VAL A 196 -5.70 10.08 -3.96
N ARG A 197 -5.39 11.03 -4.85
CA ARG A 197 -5.39 12.46 -4.54
C ARG A 197 -6.78 12.96 -4.13
N ASP A 198 -7.81 12.55 -4.87
CA ASP A 198 -9.17 13.06 -4.67
C ASP A 198 -9.79 12.42 -3.42
N VAL A 199 -9.46 11.16 -3.13
CA VAL A 199 -9.82 10.48 -1.88
C VAL A 199 -9.22 11.19 -0.67
N VAL A 200 -7.91 11.47 -0.68
CA VAL A 200 -7.24 12.21 0.40
C VAL A 200 -7.84 13.61 0.57
N ALA A 201 -8.08 14.32 -0.54
CA ALA A 201 -8.72 15.64 -0.50
C ALA A 201 -10.13 15.59 0.11
N ALA A 202 -10.93 14.57 -0.23
CA ALA A 202 -12.25 14.36 0.35
C ALA A 202 -12.19 14.13 1.87
N GLY A 203 -11.22 13.35 2.35
CA GLY A 203 -10.98 13.18 3.80
C GLY A 203 -10.69 14.50 4.51
N ARG A 204 -9.81 15.32 3.93
CA ARG A 204 -9.49 16.67 4.45
C ARG A 204 -10.67 17.62 4.45
N VAL A 205 -11.54 17.54 3.45
CA VAL A 205 -12.76 18.35 3.37
C VAL A 205 -13.77 17.94 4.45
N LEU A 206 -13.95 16.64 4.68
CA LEU A 206 -14.89 16.14 5.69
C LEU A 206 -14.45 16.42 7.12
N HIS A 207 -13.16 16.27 7.40
CA HIS A 207 -12.63 16.44 8.76
C HIS A 207 -11.27 17.15 8.77
N PRO A 208 -11.24 18.48 8.56
CA PRO A 208 -10.00 19.24 8.41
C PRO A 208 -9.06 19.18 9.63
N TYR A 209 -9.62 18.97 10.83
CA TYR A 209 -8.85 18.94 12.06
C TYR A 209 -8.17 17.59 12.32
N PHE A 210 -8.73 16.50 11.79
CA PHE A 210 -8.13 15.17 11.94
C PHE A 210 -8.63 14.19 10.87
N PRO A 211 -8.21 14.32 9.60
CA PRO A 211 -8.75 13.52 8.51
C PRO A 211 -8.65 12.00 8.77
N GLY A 212 -7.52 11.54 9.29
CA GLY A 212 -7.23 10.13 9.60
C GLY A 212 -8.16 9.50 10.64
N GLU A 213 -8.92 10.28 11.42
CA GLU A 213 -9.96 9.74 12.31
C GLU A 213 -11.06 9.02 11.52
N LEU A 214 -11.23 9.36 10.23
CA LEU A 214 -12.19 8.75 9.33
C LEU A 214 -11.73 7.39 8.77
N ASP A 215 -10.47 6.96 8.99
CA ASP A 215 -9.94 5.71 8.41
C ASP A 215 -10.76 4.48 8.78
N ALA A 216 -10.89 4.21 10.08
CA ALA A 216 -11.62 3.06 10.60
C ALA A 216 -13.09 3.03 10.13
N PRO A 217 -13.89 4.11 10.28
CA PRO A 217 -15.28 4.09 9.83
C PRO A 217 -15.41 3.97 8.30
N LEU A 218 -14.60 4.66 7.50
CA LEU A 218 -14.64 4.53 6.04
C LEU A 218 -14.31 3.11 5.58
N TRP A 219 -13.27 2.52 6.16
CA TRP A 219 -12.84 1.18 5.84
C TRP A 219 -13.90 0.14 6.22
N LEU A 220 -14.46 0.20 7.44
CA LEU A 220 -15.50 -0.74 7.89
C LEU A 220 -16.82 -0.57 7.14
N VAL A 221 -17.26 0.66 6.87
CA VAL A 221 -18.44 0.90 6.02
C VAL A 221 -18.23 0.28 4.65
N GLY A 222 -17.09 0.55 4.02
CA GLY A 222 -16.76 0.02 2.70
C GLY A 222 -16.62 -1.51 2.68
N ARG A 223 -16.26 -2.11 3.81
CA ARG A 223 -16.00 -3.55 3.94
C ARG A 223 -17.25 -4.35 4.27
N GLU A 224 -18.09 -3.89 5.19
CA GLU A 224 -19.23 -4.66 5.73
C GLU A 224 -20.58 -4.29 5.08
N TYR A 225 -20.67 -3.11 4.48
CA TYR A 225 -21.94 -2.58 3.97
C TYR A 225 -21.84 -2.17 2.50
N CYS A 226 -20.94 -1.24 2.19
CA CYS A 226 -20.85 -0.58 0.90
C CYS A 226 -19.98 -1.41 -0.06
N HIS A 227 -20.39 -2.63 -0.39
CA HIS A 227 -19.71 -3.53 -1.33
C HIS A 227 -19.79 -3.00 -2.77
N SER A 228 -18.86 -3.39 -3.65
CA SER A 228 -18.84 -2.94 -5.06
C SER A 228 -20.15 -3.26 -5.76
N GLU A 229 -20.56 -4.54 -5.79
CA GLU A 229 -21.70 -4.98 -6.59
C GLU A 229 -23.03 -4.91 -5.84
N LEU A 230 -23.10 -5.41 -4.61
CA LEU A 230 -24.36 -5.53 -3.85
C LEU A 230 -24.23 -4.83 -2.48
N PRO A 231 -24.40 -3.49 -2.41
CA PRO A 231 -24.29 -2.77 -1.14
C PRO A 231 -25.47 -3.07 -0.20
N ARG A 232 -25.16 -3.44 1.04
CA ARG A 232 -26.13 -3.62 2.13
C ARG A 232 -26.47 -2.26 2.74
N CYS A 233 -27.40 -1.55 2.09
CA CYS A 233 -27.76 -0.19 2.51
C CYS A 233 -28.67 -0.18 3.75
N VAL A 234 -29.50 -1.21 3.93
CA VAL A 234 -30.27 -1.39 5.17
C VAL A 234 -29.29 -1.69 6.30
N GLY A 235 -29.33 -0.88 7.36
CA GLY A 235 -28.45 -0.99 8.52
C GLY A 235 -27.05 -0.39 8.33
N CYS A 236 -26.73 0.18 7.16
CA CYS A 236 -25.48 0.91 6.99
C CYS A 236 -25.49 2.21 7.83
N PRO A 237 -24.44 2.50 8.61
CA PRO A 237 -24.44 3.57 9.60
C PRO A 237 -24.51 4.98 9.01
N VAL A 238 -24.25 5.11 7.70
CA VAL A 238 -24.28 6.39 6.98
C VAL A 238 -25.39 6.47 5.93
N THR A 239 -26.36 5.54 5.95
CA THR A 239 -27.45 5.51 4.95
C THR A 239 -28.29 6.78 4.93
N ALA A 240 -28.56 7.38 6.09
CA ALA A 240 -29.37 8.60 6.19
C ALA A 240 -28.75 9.82 5.50
N VAL A 241 -27.44 9.80 5.25
CA VAL A 241 -26.67 10.90 4.64
C VAL A 241 -26.04 10.49 3.31
N CYS A 242 -26.40 9.32 2.77
CA CYS A 242 -25.77 8.78 1.56
C CYS A 242 -26.46 9.26 0.29
N ALA A 243 -25.70 9.93 -0.60
CA ALA A 243 -26.21 10.39 -1.89
C ALA A 243 -26.58 9.25 -2.87
N ARG A 244 -26.09 8.03 -2.66
CA ARG A 244 -26.31 6.88 -3.56
C ARG A 244 -26.67 5.59 -2.82
N VAL A 245 -27.90 5.54 -2.31
CA VAL A 245 -28.49 4.33 -1.71
C VAL A 245 -28.86 3.33 -2.82
N GLY A 246 -28.46 2.06 -2.67
CA GLY A 246 -28.85 0.95 -3.55
C GLY A 246 -28.08 0.84 -4.88
N VAL A 247 -27.06 1.68 -5.12
CA VAL A 247 -26.34 1.70 -6.41
C VAL A 247 -25.22 0.65 -6.46
N ALA A 248 -25.44 -0.45 -7.18
CA ALA A 248 -24.38 -1.37 -7.63
C ALA A 248 -23.36 -0.63 -8.50
N SER A 249 -22.07 -0.97 -8.43
CA SER A 249 -21.06 -0.41 -9.35
C SER A 249 -21.26 -0.94 -10.77
N GLN A 250 -22.28 -0.46 -11.47
CA GLN A 250 -22.30 -0.43 -12.93
C GLN A 250 -21.65 0.88 -13.38
N SER A 251 -20.75 0.76 -14.35
CA SER A 251 -20.11 1.79 -15.17
C SER A 251 -20.65 3.21 -14.98
N ILE A 252 -19.75 4.12 -14.62
CA ILE A 252 -19.94 5.57 -14.78
C ILE A 252 -20.16 5.83 -16.27
N GLY A 253 -21.41 5.80 -16.72
CA GLY A 253 -21.84 6.37 -17.98
C GLY A 253 -21.89 7.88 -17.83
N LEU A 254 -20.74 8.54 -18.03
CA LEU A 254 -20.73 9.96 -18.35
C LEU A 254 -21.21 10.10 -19.80
N PRO A 255 -22.13 11.04 -20.12
CA PRO A 255 -22.48 11.32 -21.50
C PRO A 255 -21.24 11.82 -22.24
N ALA A 256 -21.02 11.30 -23.44
CA ALA A 256 -19.98 11.79 -24.34
C ALA A 256 -20.25 13.28 -24.67
N PRO A 257 -19.25 14.19 -24.53
CA PRO A 257 -19.42 15.54 -25.00
C PRO A 257 -19.45 15.54 -26.54
N SER A 258 -20.58 16.00 -27.09
CA SER A 258 -20.72 16.30 -28.52
C SER A 258 -19.78 17.43 -28.94
N ALA A 259 -19.33 17.30 -30.19
CA ALA A 259 -18.22 18.00 -30.80
C ALA A 259 -18.37 19.52 -30.89
N GLU A 260 -17.25 20.24 -30.78
CA GLU A 260 -16.98 21.44 -31.58
C GLU A 260 -15.46 21.66 -31.72
N ARG A 261 -15.03 21.90 -32.97
CA ARG A 261 -13.65 22.25 -33.32
C ARG A 261 -13.40 23.69 -32.92
N THR A 262 -12.31 23.96 -32.23
CA THR A 262 -11.56 25.21 -32.44
C THR A 262 -10.09 25.05 -32.04
N SER A 263 -9.24 25.30 -33.04
CA SER A 263 -7.90 25.93 -33.04
C SER A 263 -6.90 25.70 -31.89
N ALA A 264 -5.67 25.47 -32.30
CA ALA A 264 -4.48 25.13 -31.52
C ALA A 264 -4.04 26.13 -30.44
N ILE A 265 -3.60 25.59 -29.30
CA ILE A 265 -2.55 26.13 -28.42
C ILE A 265 -1.67 24.92 -28.00
N PRO A 266 -0.33 24.93 -28.18
CA PRO A 266 0.50 23.78 -27.85
C PRO A 266 0.99 23.80 -26.39
N THR A 267 1.22 22.59 -25.88
CA THR A 267 1.97 22.19 -24.64
C THR A 267 1.22 22.14 -23.31
N ALA A 268 0.23 21.25 -23.19
CA ALA A 268 -0.04 20.60 -21.91
C ALA A 268 0.97 19.46 -21.70
N GLU A 269 1.71 19.44 -20.59
CA GLU A 269 2.58 18.31 -20.24
C GLU A 269 1.73 17.02 -20.18
N PRO A 270 2.23 15.89 -20.71
CA PRO A 270 1.48 14.63 -20.67
C PRO A 270 1.21 14.22 -19.21
N PRO A 271 0.08 13.55 -18.93
CA PRO A 271 -0.29 13.17 -17.58
C PRO A 271 0.82 12.35 -16.89
N THR A 272 0.96 12.54 -15.58
CA THR A 272 1.91 11.80 -14.74
C THR A 272 1.72 10.29 -14.89
N LEU A 273 2.82 9.55 -14.88
CA LEU A 273 2.82 8.10 -15.08
C LEU A 273 2.09 7.39 -13.92
N SER A 274 1.02 6.65 -14.21
CA SER A 274 0.27 5.92 -13.19
C SER A 274 0.98 4.63 -12.76
N VAL A 275 0.69 4.17 -11.54
CA VAL A 275 1.15 2.88 -11.02
C VAL A 275 0.73 1.72 -11.94
N GLU A 276 -0.45 1.81 -12.54
CA GLU A 276 -0.95 0.83 -13.50
C GLU A 276 -0.05 0.73 -14.75
N ARG A 277 0.33 1.87 -15.34
CA ARG A 277 1.24 1.91 -16.50
C ARG A 277 2.61 1.37 -16.16
N LEU A 278 3.17 1.72 -15.00
CA LEU A 278 4.43 1.16 -14.50
C LEU A 278 4.33 -0.36 -14.30
N GLY A 279 3.18 -0.85 -13.81
CA GLY A 279 2.88 -2.27 -13.74
C GLY A 279 2.85 -2.95 -15.12
N GLY A 280 2.32 -2.26 -16.14
CA GLY A 280 2.38 -2.70 -17.54
C GLY A 280 3.81 -2.85 -18.05
N MET A 281 4.65 -1.85 -17.82
CA MET A 281 6.08 -1.88 -18.18
C MET A 281 6.79 -3.08 -17.53
N ARG A 282 6.58 -3.30 -16.23
CA ARG A 282 7.15 -4.45 -15.51
C ARG A 282 6.72 -5.80 -16.12
N ARG A 283 5.44 -5.95 -16.49
CA ARG A 283 4.96 -7.17 -17.17
C ARG A 283 5.62 -7.38 -18.53
N SER A 284 5.86 -6.30 -19.28
CA SER A 284 6.60 -6.37 -20.54
C SER A 284 8.05 -6.82 -20.33
N LEU A 285 8.73 -6.37 -19.27
CA LEU A 285 10.06 -6.86 -18.92
C LEU A 285 10.06 -8.34 -18.57
N HIS A 286 9.07 -8.83 -17.81
CA HIS A 286 8.95 -10.27 -17.53
C HIS A 286 8.84 -11.10 -18.82
N ARG A 287 7.96 -10.70 -19.75
CA ARG A 287 7.82 -11.40 -21.05
C ARG A 287 9.10 -11.36 -21.87
N LEU A 288 9.79 -10.23 -21.90
CA LEU A 288 11.08 -10.10 -22.57
C LEU A 288 12.12 -11.04 -21.94
N PHE A 289 12.19 -11.13 -20.61
CA PHE A 289 13.13 -12.02 -19.94
C PHE A 289 12.80 -13.49 -20.21
N ASP A 290 11.52 -13.84 -20.34
CA ASP A 290 11.06 -15.18 -20.75
C ASP A 290 11.52 -15.52 -22.17
N GLN A 291 11.51 -14.56 -23.08
CA GLN A 291 12.02 -14.74 -24.45
C GLN A 291 13.55 -14.88 -24.49
N LEU A 292 14.28 -14.14 -23.65
CA LEU A 292 15.75 -14.15 -23.63
C LEU A 292 16.35 -15.37 -22.92
N ASP A 293 15.61 -15.97 -21.98
CA ASP A 293 16.01 -17.14 -21.18
C ASP A 293 14.80 -18.08 -20.93
N PRO A 294 14.36 -18.83 -21.96
CA PRO A 294 13.19 -19.72 -21.89
C PRO A 294 13.31 -20.83 -20.84
N ASP A 295 14.53 -21.31 -20.58
CA ASP A 295 14.80 -22.38 -19.61
C ASP A 295 14.55 -21.93 -18.16
N SER A 296 14.42 -20.63 -17.93
CA SER A 296 14.13 -20.04 -16.61
C SER A 296 12.65 -19.69 -16.38
N VAL A 297 11.77 -19.96 -17.35
CA VAL A 297 10.34 -19.67 -17.24
C VAL A 297 9.74 -20.44 -16.06
N GLY A 298 9.06 -19.74 -15.16
CA GLY A 298 8.53 -20.32 -13.93
C GLY A 298 9.50 -20.36 -12.74
N SER A 299 10.73 -19.86 -12.90
CA SER A 299 11.66 -19.63 -11.79
C SER A 299 11.04 -18.70 -10.73
N ARG A 300 11.32 -18.98 -9.45
CA ARG A 300 10.93 -18.13 -8.30
C ARG A 300 11.84 -16.92 -8.10
N GLU A 301 12.80 -16.70 -9.00
CA GLU A 301 13.76 -15.60 -8.96
C GLU A 301 13.06 -14.23 -9.09
N SER A 302 13.54 -13.23 -8.34
CA SER A 302 13.01 -11.86 -8.45
C SER A 302 13.36 -11.23 -9.80
N ILE A 303 12.57 -10.26 -10.26
CA ILE A 303 12.84 -9.55 -11.52
C ILE A 303 14.24 -8.89 -11.53
N SER A 304 14.69 -8.37 -10.39
CA SER A 304 16.00 -7.71 -10.24
C SER A 304 17.16 -8.71 -10.25
N ALA A 305 16.98 -9.89 -9.64
CA ALA A 305 17.96 -10.97 -9.70
C ALA A 305 18.08 -11.51 -11.14
N ARG A 306 16.93 -11.73 -11.79
CA ARG A 306 16.86 -12.20 -13.17
C ARG A 306 17.50 -11.23 -14.17
N LEU A 307 17.25 -9.92 -14.02
CA LEU A 307 17.93 -8.88 -14.79
C LEU A 307 19.45 -8.89 -14.59
N SER A 308 19.92 -9.07 -13.35
CA SER A 308 21.35 -9.13 -13.05
C SER A 308 21.99 -10.35 -13.71
N ARG A 309 21.35 -11.52 -13.61
CA ARG A 309 21.79 -12.76 -14.25
C ARG A 309 21.83 -12.65 -15.79
N LEU A 310 20.80 -12.07 -16.41
CA LEU A 310 20.75 -11.86 -17.86
C LEU A 310 21.83 -10.89 -18.35
N ARG A 311 22.11 -9.83 -17.58
CA ARG A 311 23.25 -8.93 -17.83
C ARG A 311 24.58 -9.68 -17.72
N ASP A 312 24.78 -10.46 -16.67
CA ASP A 312 26.04 -11.16 -16.41
C ASP A 312 26.31 -12.24 -17.47
N ARG A 313 25.26 -12.88 -17.98
CA ARG A 313 25.29 -13.79 -19.15
C ARG A 313 25.40 -13.06 -20.50
N ARG A 314 25.55 -11.73 -20.50
CA ARG A 314 25.61 -10.89 -21.72
C ARG A 314 24.41 -11.12 -22.65
N ARG A 315 23.22 -11.35 -22.10
CA ARG A 315 21.96 -11.39 -22.86
C ARG A 315 21.29 -10.02 -22.92
N ILE A 316 21.62 -9.13 -21.97
CA ILE A 316 21.17 -7.74 -21.93
C ILE A 316 22.41 -6.84 -21.77
N PRO A 317 22.62 -5.84 -22.65
CA PRO A 317 23.69 -4.86 -22.50
C PRO A 317 23.65 -4.13 -21.14
N ARG A 318 24.82 -3.70 -20.65
CA ARG A 318 24.93 -3.10 -19.30
C ARG A 318 24.15 -1.80 -19.15
N ASP A 319 24.19 -0.96 -20.17
CA ASP A 319 23.45 0.29 -20.29
C ASP A 319 21.93 0.05 -20.31
N ILE A 320 21.45 -0.88 -21.14
CA ILE A 320 20.04 -1.26 -21.19
C ILE A 320 19.58 -1.86 -19.85
N ALA A 321 20.42 -2.68 -19.20
CA ALA A 321 20.12 -3.23 -17.89
C ALA A 321 19.99 -2.14 -16.80
N ALA A 322 20.74 -1.03 -16.91
CA ALA A 322 20.60 0.10 -16.00
C ALA A 322 19.24 0.81 -16.20
N LEU A 323 18.81 0.99 -17.45
CA LEU A 323 17.50 1.56 -17.79
C LEU A 323 16.35 0.68 -17.25
N MET A 324 16.43 -0.63 -17.46
CA MET A 324 15.43 -1.58 -16.94
C MET A 324 15.36 -1.55 -15.42
N ARG A 325 16.51 -1.45 -14.74
CA ARG A 325 16.58 -1.33 -13.28
C ARG A 325 15.92 -0.04 -12.81
N SER A 326 16.15 1.08 -13.49
CA SER A 326 15.48 2.36 -13.18
C SER A 326 13.96 2.24 -13.25
N VAL A 327 13.41 1.55 -14.25
CA VAL A 327 11.96 1.34 -14.38
C VAL A 327 11.44 0.43 -13.27
N ILE A 328 12.16 -0.65 -12.93
CA ILE A 328 11.80 -1.57 -11.85
C ILE A 328 11.74 -0.84 -10.51
N GLU A 329 12.78 -0.08 -10.17
CA GLU A 329 12.84 0.64 -8.89
C GLU A 329 11.84 1.79 -8.83
N THR A 330 11.60 2.50 -9.94
CA THR A 330 10.58 3.55 -9.96
C THR A 330 9.18 2.98 -9.76
N ARG A 331 8.89 1.82 -10.39
CA ARG A 331 7.64 1.10 -10.17
C ARG A 331 7.51 0.64 -8.72
N ASN A 332 8.58 0.09 -8.15
CA ASN A 332 8.62 -0.33 -6.75
C ASN A 332 8.31 0.86 -5.84
N THR A 333 9.04 1.95 -5.97
CA THR A 333 8.82 3.20 -5.22
C THR A 333 7.38 3.69 -5.33
N ALA A 334 6.82 3.75 -6.55
CA ALA A 334 5.45 4.17 -6.77
C ALA A 334 4.39 3.22 -6.15
N GLU A 335 4.67 1.92 -6.07
CA GLU A 335 3.75 0.93 -5.47
C GLU A 335 3.91 0.83 -3.94
N TYR A 336 5.12 0.95 -3.41
CA TYR A 336 5.47 0.69 -2.00
C TYR A 336 5.47 1.94 -1.13
N GLU A 337 5.86 3.09 -1.67
CA GLU A 337 6.06 4.33 -0.91
C GLU A 337 4.95 5.35 -1.17
N THR A 338 3.90 4.98 -1.91
CA THR A 338 2.79 5.89 -2.29
C THR A 338 3.25 7.20 -2.94
N LEU A 339 4.40 7.17 -3.62
CA LEU A 339 4.99 8.34 -4.26
C LEU A 339 4.11 8.85 -5.41
N VAL A 340 3.67 10.11 -5.32
CA VAL A 340 3.07 10.83 -6.44
C VAL A 340 4.21 11.32 -7.35
N MET A 341 4.36 10.70 -8.51
CA MET A 341 5.44 10.99 -9.44
C MET A 341 5.34 12.40 -10.01
N LEU A 342 6.44 13.17 -9.94
CA LEU A 342 6.53 14.48 -10.58
C LEU A 342 6.45 14.36 -12.11
N PRO A 343 6.00 15.40 -12.84
CA PRO A 343 5.99 15.39 -14.29
C PRO A 343 7.38 15.14 -14.92
N SER A 344 8.45 15.69 -14.32
CA SER A 344 9.83 15.47 -14.75
C SER A 344 10.29 14.02 -14.57
N GLN A 345 9.95 13.39 -13.44
CA GLN A 345 10.20 11.97 -13.20
C GLN A 345 9.43 11.11 -14.20
N SER A 346 8.18 11.47 -14.50
CA SER A 346 7.36 10.80 -15.52
C SER A 346 8.01 10.88 -16.91
N ARG A 347 8.58 12.04 -17.28
CA ARG A 347 9.34 12.18 -18.54
C ARG A 347 10.57 11.29 -18.56
N ALA A 348 11.36 11.29 -17.49
CA ALA A 348 12.56 10.46 -17.39
C ALA A 348 12.22 8.98 -17.57
N VAL A 349 11.21 8.47 -16.87
CA VAL A 349 10.79 7.06 -17.00
C VAL A 349 10.26 6.74 -18.39
N ARG A 350 9.50 7.65 -19.04
CA ARG A 350 9.04 7.47 -20.42
C ARG A 350 10.20 7.37 -21.39
N ALA A 351 11.19 8.25 -21.28
CA ALA A 351 12.39 8.24 -22.12
C ALA A 351 13.21 6.96 -21.89
N THR A 352 13.40 6.56 -20.62
CA THR A 352 14.02 5.29 -20.25
C THR A 352 13.28 4.10 -20.87
N TRP A 353 11.95 4.08 -20.79
CA TRP A 353 11.14 3.01 -21.37
C TRP A 353 11.21 2.99 -22.90
N GLN A 354 11.21 4.15 -23.53
CA GLN A 354 11.36 4.28 -24.98
C GLN A 354 12.69 3.69 -25.44
N ALA A 355 13.80 4.00 -24.78
CA ALA A 355 15.11 3.44 -25.11
C ALA A 355 15.15 1.90 -24.95
N ILE A 356 14.45 1.35 -23.95
CA ILE A 356 14.28 -0.10 -23.80
C ILE A 356 13.49 -0.69 -24.98
N ASP A 357 12.40 -0.04 -25.37
CA ASP A 357 11.51 -0.47 -26.46
C ASP A 357 12.24 -0.45 -27.82
N GLU A 358 12.97 0.63 -28.11
CA GLU A 358 13.85 0.76 -29.28
C GLU A 358 14.89 -0.37 -29.34
N TRP A 359 15.53 -0.69 -28.20
CA TRP A 359 16.44 -1.83 -28.13
C TRP A 359 15.73 -3.17 -28.38
N THR A 360 14.53 -3.39 -27.82
CA THR A 360 13.78 -4.64 -28.05
C THR A 360 13.34 -4.82 -29.50
N ARG A 361 13.14 -3.74 -30.24
CA ARG A 361 12.82 -3.76 -31.69
C ARG A 361 14.05 -3.89 -32.57
N GLY A 362 15.26 -3.86 -31.98
CA GLY A 362 16.52 -3.98 -32.70
C GLY A 362 17.04 -2.66 -33.29
N GLU A 363 16.54 -1.51 -32.82
CA GLU A 363 16.91 -0.16 -33.28
C GLU A 363 18.10 0.44 -32.49
N GLY A 364 18.71 -0.33 -31.57
CA GLY A 364 19.82 0.09 -30.72
C GLY A 364 21.10 -0.76 -30.85
N PRO A 365 22.21 -0.40 -30.18
CA PRO A 365 23.48 -1.11 -30.25
C PRO A 365 23.31 -2.57 -29.79
N ARG A 366 23.70 -3.51 -30.66
CA ARG A 366 23.72 -4.94 -30.33
C ARG A 366 25.02 -5.27 -29.61
N LEU A 367 24.97 -6.28 -28.74
CA LEU A 367 26.19 -6.96 -28.34
C LEU A 367 26.71 -7.64 -29.60
N ASP A 368 27.86 -7.20 -30.10
CA ASP A 368 28.56 -7.92 -31.16
C ASP A 368 28.69 -9.38 -30.71
N SER A 369 28.37 -10.30 -31.62
CA SER A 369 28.66 -11.72 -31.44
C SER A 369 30.17 -11.85 -31.32
N VAL A 370 30.65 -11.91 -30.07
CA VAL A 370 31.99 -12.41 -29.77
C VAL A 370 31.93 -13.91 -30.06
N GLU A 371 32.49 -14.31 -31.20
CA GLU A 371 32.88 -15.70 -31.46
C GLU A 371 33.79 -16.25 -30.35
#